data_AF-A0A2N0M998-F1
#
_entry.id   AF-A0A2N0M998-F1
#
_cell.length_a   1.000
_cell.length_b   1.000
_cell.length_c   1.000
_cell.angle_alpha   90.00
_cell.angle_beta   90.00
_cell.angle_gamma   90.00
#
_symmetry.space_group_name_H-M   'P 1'
#
loop_
_entity.id
_entity.type
_entity.pdbx_description
1 polymer ?
#
loop_
_entity_poly.entity_id
_entity_poly.type
_entity_poly.pdbx_seq_one_letter_code
_entity_poly.pdbx_strand_id
1 'polypeptide(L)'
;MIKGVFIAFGIMLVCFLIPLVHFVAAPASPFIGGYIGISYARSGSRSPVAKAFTFGALLGGLVLTIAVLASAAVTAVADLGRFFWVLWGGVIILAVYTASMSALGALFSLLKSDSEVHGAGQEPARDPARDPAIEAPTVHTVEN
;
A
#
# COMPACT_ATOMS: atom_id res chain seq x y z
N MET A 1 -12.24 -0.53 1.34
CA MET A 1 -10.83 -0.64 1.80
C MET A 1 -10.49 -2.05 2.28
N ILE A 2 -11.44 -2.77 2.90
CA ILE A 2 -11.26 -4.13 3.45
C ILE A 2 -10.60 -5.14 2.49
N LYS A 3 -10.99 -5.18 1.20
CA LYS A 3 -10.34 -6.05 0.19
C LYS A 3 -8.84 -5.79 0.09
N GLY A 4 -8.43 -4.53 0.01
CA GLY A 4 -7.02 -4.14 -0.02
C GLY A 4 -6.28 -4.47 1.27
N VAL A 5 -6.94 -4.36 2.44
CA VAL A 5 -6.36 -4.74 3.74
C VAL A 5 -6.07 -6.24 3.79
N PHE A 6 -6.96 -7.09 3.27
CA PHE A 6 -6.70 -8.54 3.20
C PHE A 6 -5.57 -8.89 2.23
N ILE A 7 -5.44 -8.17 1.11
CA ILE A 7 -4.31 -8.34 0.19
C ILE A 7 -3.00 -7.96 0.87
N ALA A 8 -2.96 -6.81 1.55
CA ALA A 8 -1.79 -6.37 2.31
C ALA A 8 -1.40 -7.37 3.40
N PHE A 9 -2.39 -7.87 4.14
CA PHE A 9 -2.18 -8.88 5.16
C PHE A 9 -1.64 -10.19 4.56
N GLY A 10 -2.18 -10.63 3.41
CA GLY A 10 -1.66 -11.80 2.68
C GLY A 10 -0.20 -11.64 2.26
N ILE A 11 0.18 -10.46 1.77
CA ILE A 11 1.59 -10.15 1.44
C ILE A 11 2.47 -10.25 2.70
N MET A 12 2.01 -9.69 3.82
CA MET A 12 2.74 -9.79 5.09
C MET A 12 2.97 -11.25 5.51
N LEU A 13 1.96 -12.11 5.39
CA LEU A 13 2.09 -13.54 5.70
C LEU A 13 3.08 -14.25 4.78
N VAL A 14 3.04 -13.97 3.48
CA VAL A 14 3.98 -14.57 2.51
C VAL A 14 5.41 -14.10 2.79
N CYS A 15 5.62 -12.82 3.07
CA CYS A 15 6.93 -12.29 3.47
C CYS A 15 7.43 -12.92 4.78
N PHE A 16 6.53 -13.21 5.71
CA PHE A 16 6.81 -13.91 6.96
C PHE A 16 7.01 -15.43 6.78
N LEU A 17 6.77 -16.02 5.62
CA LEU A 17 6.96 -17.47 5.42
C LEU A 17 8.36 -17.81 4.86
N ILE A 18 9.11 -16.84 4.36
CA ILE A 18 10.40 -17.07 3.68
C ILE A 18 11.55 -16.87 4.68
N PRO A 19 12.07 -17.92 5.35
CA PRO A 19 13.07 -17.81 6.42
C PRO A 19 14.37 -17.12 5.97
N LEU A 20 14.72 -17.22 4.69
CA LEU A 20 15.97 -16.68 4.15
C LEU A 20 16.06 -15.15 4.17
N VAL A 21 14.93 -14.44 4.14
CA VAL A 21 14.89 -12.96 4.02
C VAL A 21 14.17 -12.27 5.18
N HIS A 22 13.82 -13.00 6.24
CA HIS A 22 13.02 -12.49 7.38
C HIS A 22 13.54 -11.18 7.97
N PHE A 23 14.86 -11.01 8.09
CA PHE A 23 15.46 -9.83 8.70
C PHE A 23 15.13 -8.52 7.98
N VAL A 24 14.84 -8.58 6.68
CA VAL A 24 14.47 -7.40 5.87
C VAL A 24 12.98 -7.47 5.53
N ALA A 25 12.50 -8.63 5.11
CA ALA A 25 11.14 -8.81 4.65
C ALA A 25 10.12 -8.65 5.77
N ALA A 26 10.36 -9.19 6.98
CA ALA A 26 9.38 -9.09 8.06
C ALA A 26 9.18 -7.63 8.51
N PRO A 27 10.25 -6.83 8.78
CA PRO A 27 10.08 -5.41 9.07
C PRO A 27 9.52 -4.62 7.88
N ALA A 28 9.99 -4.85 6.65
CA ALA A 28 9.51 -4.09 5.50
C ALA A 28 8.08 -4.47 5.05
N SER A 29 7.58 -5.64 5.45
CA SER A 29 6.32 -6.19 4.96
C SER A 29 5.09 -5.30 5.15
N PRO A 30 4.89 -4.57 6.27
CA PRO A 30 3.72 -3.72 6.41
C PRO A 30 3.75 -2.55 5.44
N PHE A 31 4.94 -2.03 5.12
CA PHE A 31 5.11 -0.97 4.12
C PHE A 31 4.74 -1.47 2.72
N ILE A 32 5.29 -2.61 2.30
CA ILE A 32 5.03 -3.21 0.98
C ILE A 32 3.55 -3.60 0.86
N GLY A 33 2.98 -4.20 1.90
CA GLY A 33 1.56 -4.51 1.99
C GLY A 33 0.70 -3.25 1.87
N GLY A 34 1.07 -2.16 2.55
CA GLY A 34 0.40 -0.86 2.42
C GLY A 34 0.47 -0.28 1.00
N TYR A 35 1.65 -0.33 0.38
CA TYR A 35 1.91 0.19 -0.95
C TYR A 35 1.09 -0.51 -2.03
N ILE A 36 1.04 -1.85 -2.01
CA ILE A 36 0.30 -2.65 -2.99
C ILE A 36 -1.19 -2.71 -2.64
N GLY A 37 -1.52 -2.89 -1.35
CA GLY A 37 -2.88 -3.12 -0.89
C GLY A 37 -3.81 -1.92 -1.07
N ILE A 38 -3.31 -0.69 -0.98
CA ILE A 38 -4.14 0.51 -1.14
C ILE A 38 -4.67 0.67 -2.57
N SER A 39 -3.95 0.20 -3.59
CA SER A 39 -4.37 0.29 -4.99
C SER A 39 -5.64 -0.54 -5.27
N TYR A 40 -5.90 -1.56 -4.45
CA TYR A 40 -7.12 -2.38 -4.50
C TYR A 40 -8.24 -1.84 -3.57
N ALA A 41 -7.98 -0.76 -2.84
CA ALA A 41 -8.99 -0.10 -2.02
C ALA A 41 -9.82 0.86 -2.88
N ARG A 42 -11.14 0.62 -2.91
CA ARG A 42 -12.11 1.44 -3.67
C ARG A 42 -11.95 2.94 -3.37
N SER A 43 -11.91 3.74 -4.43
CA SER A 43 -11.78 5.19 -4.42
C SER A 43 -13.07 5.87 -3.91
N GLY A 44 -12.97 6.56 -2.76
CA GLY A 44 -13.93 7.58 -2.34
C GLY A 44 -13.33 8.98 -2.49
N SER A 45 -14.13 10.04 -2.29
CA SER A 45 -13.73 11.45 -2.43
C SER A 45 -12.81 11.99 -1.32
N ARG A 46 -12.25 11.13 -0.46
CA ARG A 46 -11.39 11.51 0.67
C ARG A 46 -9.98 11.88 0.21
N SER A 47 -9.32 12.76 0.96
CA SER A 47 -7.92 13.14 0.73
C SER A 47 -6.98 11.91 0.78
N PRO A 48 -5.86 11.93 0.03
CA PRO A 48 -4.89 10.83 0.02
C PRO A 48 -4.37 10.45 1.41
N VAL A 49 -4.06 11.46 2.24
CA VAL A 49 -3.60 11.28 3.62
C VAL A 49 -4.65 10.56 4.48
N ALA A 50 -5.91 10.98 4.40
CA ALA A 50 -6.98 10.36 5.17
C ALA A 50 -7.23 8.91 4.74
N LYS A 51 -7.08 8.60 3.44
CA LYS A 51 -7.16 7.22 2.93
C LYS A 51 -6.02 6.36 3.47
N ALA A 52 -4.79 6.84 3.37
CA ALA A 52 -3.61 6.14 3.85
C ALA A 52 -3.68 5.86 5.36
N PHE A 53 -4.07 6.87 6.14
CA PHE A 53 -4.27 6.72 7.59
C PHE A 53 -5.36 5.71 7.93
N THR A 54 -6.52 5.78 7.25
CA THR A 54 -7.62 4.82 7.45
C THR A 54 -7.18 3.39 7.10
N PHE A 55 -6.45 3.23 6.00
CA PHE A 55 -5.92 1.93 5.60
C PHE A 55 -4.95 1.35 6.62
N GLY A 56 -3.98 2.15 7.06
CA GLY A 56 -3.01 1.74 8.07
C GLY A 56 -3.67 1.42 9.41
N ALA A 57 -4.64 2.22 9.85
CA ALA A 57 -5.41 1.94 11.05
C ALA A 57 -6.20 0.62 10.95
N LEU A 58 -6.81 0.32 9.80
CA LEU A 58 -7.52 -0.95 9.59
C LEU A 58 -6.57 -2.15 9.57
N LEU A 59 -5.44 -2.06 8.87
CA LEU A 59 -4.47 -3.16 8.83
C LEU A 59 -3.78 -3.36 10.18
N GLY A 60 -3.36 -2.28 10.82
CA GLY A 60 -2.79 -2.30 12.17
C GLY A 60 -3.79 -2.80 13.21
N GLY A 61 -5.07 -2.43 13.09
CA GLY A 61 -6.14 -2.94 13.93
C GLY A 61 -6.36 -4.44 13.75
N LEU A 62 -6.34 -4.95 12.51
CA LEU A 62 -6.41 -6.38 12.23
C LEU A 62 -5.25 -7.15 12.87
N VAL A 63 -4.01 -6.67 12.67
CA VAL A 63 -2.82 -7.28 13.28
C VAL A 63 -2.86 -7.19 14.80
N LEU A 64 -3.33 -6.08 15.37
CA LEU A 64 -3.55 -5.93 16.81
C LEU A 64 -4.54 -6.96 17.33
N THR A 65 -5.69 -7.14 16.69
CA THR A 65 -6.69 -8.14 17.11
C THR A 65 -6.09 -9.54 17.13
N ILE A 66 -5.35 -9.93 16.09
CA ILE A 66 -4.69 -11.24 16.01
C ILE A 66 -3.62 -11.38 17.11
N ALA A 67 -2.78 -10.35 17.29
CA ALA A 67 -1.72 -10.36 18.29
C ALA A 67 -2.28 -10.43 19.72
N VAL A 68 -3.34 -9.67 20.03
CA VAL A 68 -4.02 -9.71 21.32
C VAL A 68 -4.61 -11.09 21.59
N LEU A 69 -5.29 -11.70 20.61
CA LEU A 69 -5.85 -13.05 20.76
C LEU A 69 -4.76 -14.09 21.01
N ALA A 70 -3.66 -14.02 20.25
CA ALA A 70 -2.52 -14.93 20.43
C ALA A 70 -1.86 -14.74 21.80
N SER A 71 -1.60 -13.50 22.22
CA SER A 71 -0.99 -13.18 23.52
C SER A 71 -1.90 -13.55 24.70
N ALA A 72 -3.22 -13.36 24.56
CA ALA A 72 -4.19 -13.79 25.55
C ALA A 72 -4.19 -15.32 25.70
N ALA A 73 -4.14 -16.07 24.58
CA ALA A 73 -4.05 -17.53 24.61
C ALA A 73 -2.76 -18.00 25.32
N VAL A 74 -1.61 -17.38 25.02
CA VAL A 74 -0.33 -17.68 25.69
C VAL A 74 -0.41 -17.40 27.20
N THR A 75 -0.98 -16.26 27.58
CA THR A 75 -1.16 -15.89 28.99
C THR A 75 -2.08 -16.86 29.74
N ALA A 76 -3.07 -17.44 29.06
CA ALA A 76 -4.01 -18.36 29.70
C ALA A 76 -3.41 -19.73 30.02
N VAL A 77 -2.34 -20.14 29.31
CA VAL A 77 -1.73 -21.48 29.45
C VAL A 77 -0.34 -21.46 30.08
N ALA A 78 0.31 -20.30 30.14
CA ALA A 78 1.67 -20.16 30.65
C ALA A 78 1.74 -19.10 31.75
N ASP A 79 2.54 -19.36 32.77
CA ASP A 79 2.83 -18.39 33.83
C ASP A 79 4.01 -17.51 33.40
N LEU A 80 3.71 -16.27 33.01
CA LEU A 80 4.67 -15.38 32.35
C LEU A 80 5.46 -14.50 33.33
N GLY A 81 5.04 -14.37 34.59
CA GLY A 81 5.69 -13.49 35.57
C GLY A 81 6.07 -12.12 34.99
N ARG A 82 7.37 -11.80 34.94
CA ARG A 82 7.90 -10.54 34.39
C ARG A 82 7.77 -10.42 32.86
N PHE A 83 7.73 -11.54 32.13
CA PHE A 83 7.57 -11.54 30.67
C PHE A 83 6.18 -11.09 30.23
N PHE A 84 5.20 -11.05 31.13
CA PHE A 84 3.87 -10.55 30.84
C PHE A 84 3.91 -9.12 30.27
N TRP A 85 4.62 -8.21 30.94
CA TRP A 85 4.75 -6.82 30.50
C TRP A 85 5.50 -6.68 29.18
N VAL A 86 6.51 -7.53 28.95
CA VAL A 86 7.27 -7.55 27.69
C VAL A 86 6.40 -8.02 26.53
N LEU A 87 5.61 -9.08 26.73
CA LEU A 87 4.66 -9.59 25.74
C LEU A 87 3.66 -8.51 25.33
N TRP A 88 2.97 -7.90 26.29
CA TRP A 88 1.97 -6.87 26.02
C TRP A 88 2.57 -5.58 25.45
N GLY A 89 3.77 -5.19 25.92
CA GLY A 89 4.53 -4.11 25.30
C GLY A 89 4.85 -4.40 23.84
N GLY A 90 5.26 -5.64 23.53
CA GLY A 90 5.51 -6.11 22.16
C GLY A 90 4.27 -6.06 21.28
N VAL A 91 3.09 -6.46 21.79
CA VAL A 91 1.81 -6.37 21.07
C VAL A 91 1.49 -4.94 20.66
N ILE A 92 1.63 -3.99 21.60
CA ILE A 92 1.35 -2.57 21.34
C ILE A 92 2.33 -2.02 20.30
N ILE A 93 3.63 -2.28 20.48
CA ILE A 93 4.68 -1.83 19.55
C ILE A 93 4.42 -2.40 18.14
N LEU A 94 4.14 -3.70 18.03
CA LEU A 94 3.87 -4.36 16.76
C LEU A 94 2.66 -3.76 16.03
N ALA A 95 1.58 -3.49 16.76
CA ALA A 95 0.37 -2.90 16.19
C ALA A 95 0.61 -1.47 15.69
N VAL A 96 1.23 -0.62 16.52
CA VAL A 96 1.54 0.78 16.16
C VAL A 96 2.53 0.82 14.98
N TYR A 97 3.52 -0.05 14.99
CA TYR A 97 4.48 -0.20 13.91
C TYR A 97 3.80 -0.57 12.60
N THR A 98 2.98 -1.62 12.62
CA THR A 98 2.24 -2.10 11.44
C THR A 98 1.32 -1.02 10.90
N ALA A 99 0.57 -0.33 11.77
CA ALA A 99 -0.32 0.76 11.39
C ALA A 99 0.45 1.90 10.71
N SER A 100 1.56 2.31 11.30
CA SER A 100 2.38 3.44 10.81
C SER A 100 3.06 3.11 9.48
N MET A 101 3.73 1.96 9.39
CA MET A 101 4.45 1.56 8.19
C MET A 101 3.52 1.30 7.00
N SER A 102 2.36 0.70 7.24
CA SER A 102 1.37 0.49 6.18
C SER A 102 0.69 1.78 5.73
N ALA A 103 0.45 2.73 6.65
CA ALA A 103 -0.02 4.07 6.28
C ALA A 103 1.00 4.79 5.40
N LEU A 104 2.30 4.72 5.73
CA LEU A 104 3.36 5.31 4.91
C LEU A 104 3.43 4.69 3.51
N GLY A 105 3.40 3.35 3.42
CA GLY A 105 3.40 2.65 2.13
C GLY A 105 2.18 3.01 1.28
N ALA A 106 1.00 3.06 1.91
CA ALA A 106 -0.23 3.46 1.25
C ALA A 106 -0.18 4.91 0.75
N LEU A 107 0.34 5.83 1.57
CA LEU A 107 0.47 7.25 1.20
C LEU A 107 1.41 7.42 0.01
N PHE A 108 2.56 6.74 0.02
CA PHE A 108 3.51 6.79 -1.08
C PHE A 108 2.89 6.31 -2.41
N SER A 109 2.13 5.22 -2.36
CA SER A 109 1.40 4.71 -3.54
C SER A 109 0.40 5.72 -4.10
N LEU A 110 -0.37 6.38 -3.21
CA LEU A 110 -1.36 7.39 -3.61
C LEU A 110 -0.70 8.66 -4.20
N LEU A 111 0.38 9.15 -3.60
CA LEU A 111 1.10 10.33 -4.12
C LEU A 111 1.73 10.05 -5.50
N LYS A 112 2.27 8.84 -5.68
CA LYS A 112 2.78 8.39 -6.98
C LYS A 112 1.68 8.32 -8.03
N SER A 113 0.52 7.74 -7.71
CA SER A 113 -0.60 7.70 -8.65
C SER A 113 -1.13 9.08 -9.00
N ASP A 114 -1.22 9.98 -8.01
CA ASP A 114 -1.68 11.35 -8.24
C ASP A 114 -0.70 12.12 -9.15
N SER A 115 0.61 11.91 -8.98
CA SER A 115 1.65 12.53 -9.82
C SER A 115 1.61 12.06 -11.27
N GLU A 116 1.37 10.77 -11.50
CA GLU A 116 1.25 10.20 -12.86
C GLU A 116 0.03 10.75 -13.60
N VAL A 117 -1.10 10.95 -12.90
CA VAL A 117 -2.31 11.56 -13.47
C VAL A 117 -2.05 13.02 -13.89
N HIS A 118 -1.36 13.80 -13.06
CA HIS A 118 -1.04 15.20 -13.39
C HIS A 118 0.06 15.32 -14.45
N GLY A 119 1.03 14.41 -14.47
CA GLY A 119 2.09 14.36 -15.48
C GLY A 119 1.60 13.92 -16.87
N ALA A 120 0.64 12.99 -16.94
CA ALA A 120 0.04 12.55 -18.20
C ALA A 120 -0.89 13.60 -18.86
N GLY A 121 -1.42 14.54 -18.06
CA GLY A 121 -2.14 15.72 -18.58
C GLY A 121 -1.23 16.78 -19.19
N GLN A 122 0.09 16.59 -19.12
CA GLN A 122 1.12 17.50 -19.59
C GLN A 122 1.99 16.82 -20.65
N GLU A 123 1.38 16.06 -21.57
CA GLU A 123 2.02 15.83 -22.88
C GLU A 123 2.08 17.22 -23.55
N PRO A 124 3.28 17.79 -23.79
CA PRO A 124 3.36 19.06 -24.49
C PRO A 124 2.70 18.83 -25.85
N ALA A 125 1.77 19.71 -26.22
CA ALA A 125 1.14 19.70 -27.54
C ALA A 125 2.22 19.33 -28.56
N ARG A 126 2.09 18.15 -29.18
CA ARG A 126 3.04 17.69 -30.20
C ARG A 126 3.13 18.82 -31.20
N ASP A 127 4.26 19.50 -31.19
CA ASP A 127 4.53 20.60 -32.09
C ASP A 127 4.53 20.00 -33.51
N PRO A 128 3.52 20.31 -34.35
CA PRO A 128 3.48 19.77 -35.70
C PRO A 128 4.66 20.29 -36.55
N ALA A 129 5.42 21.28 -36.07
CA ALA A 129 6.62 21.76 -36.74
C ALA A 129 7.87 20.87 -36.54
N ARG A 130 7.81 19.84 -35.69
CA ARG A 130 8.97 18.99 -35.38
C ARG A 130 9.08 17.71 -36.22
N ASP A 131 8.14 17.46 -37.12
CA ASP A 131 8.17 16.33 -38.04
C ASP A 131 7.78 16.76 -39.47
N PRO A 132 8.75 17.14 -40.33
CA PRO A 132 8.46 17.57 -41.69
C PRO A 132 8.12 16.40 -42.65
N ALA A 133 7.81 15.21 -42.15
CA ALA A 133 7.71 14.01 -42.98
C ALA A 133 6.27 13.49 -43.18
N ILE A 134 5.25 14.36 -43.33
CA ILE A 134 4.00 13.98 -44.04
C ILE A 134 3.52 15.17 -44.89
N GLU A 135 4.19 15.41 -46.02
CA GLU A 135 3.60 16.12 -47.15
C GLU A 135 2.72 15.16 -47.97
N ALA A 136 1.45 15.57 -48.12
CA ALA A 136 0.46 15.24 -49.16
C ALA A 136 -0.08 13.80 -49.29
N PRO A 137 -1.41 13.70 -49.50
CA PRO A 137 -1.85 13.21 -50.80
C PRO A 137 -2.51 14.32 -51.61
N THR A 138 -1.98 14.47 -52.82
CA THR A 138 -2.48 15.28 -53.92
C THR A 138 -3.97 15.04 -54.17
N VAL A 139 -4.71 16.14 -54.18
CA VAL A 139 -6.07 16.25 -54.71
C VAL A 139 -6.04 15.83 -56.18
N HIS A 140 -6.67 14.70 -56.50
CA HIS A 140 -7.09 14.41 -57.86
C HIS A 140 -8.54 14.84 -58.03
N THR A 141 -8.67 15.90 -58.82
CA THR A 141 -9.85 16.32 -59.58
C THR A 141 -10.52 15.12 -60.27
N VAL A 142 -11.84 14.99 -60.12
CA VAL A 142 -12.69 14.45 -61.18
C VAL A 142 -13.86 15.41 -61.35
N GLU A 143 -13.84 16.08 -62.49
CA GLU A 143 -14.86 16.94 -63.05
C GLU A 143 -16.17 16.17 -63.28
N ASN A 144 -17.30 16.88 -63.23
CA ASN A 144 -18.49 16.55 -64.00
C ASN A 144 -19.21 17.83 -64.44
#